data_AF-A0AAV1WZF9-F1
#
_entry.id   AF-A0AAV1WZF9-F1
#
_cell.length_a   1.000
_cell.length_b   1.000
_cell.length_c   1.000
_cell.angle_alpha   90.00
_cell.angle_beta   90.00
_cell.angle_gamma   90.00
#
_symmetry.space_group_name_H-M   'P 1'
#
loop_
_entity.id
_entity.type
_entity.pdbx_description
1 polymer ?
#
loop_
_entity_poly.entity_id
_entity_poly.type
_entity_poly.pdbx_seq_one_letter_code
_entity_poly.pdbx_strand_id
1 'polypeptide(L)'
;MHRAMAKAPTLFLLLVCFSFGVFSLELDTTLPPSSFLSTHAHPPHHHHHHNHHSHVRAKPPTHTIAHAPAKPPAHHIHNPSPPSPYPSHIYPMVNTYATFEGIVYKKSCKHAGTDNLSEATPLSALAIMLVRCSTSLRGIVQTAKTASNGVFYLESGSIKPEYVELGHCKMFLNRAPNGLRPSNYNGGTQGVTLFRPVSHIQNAKFFLFNVGPFAVEPNCP
;
A
#
# COMPACT_ATOMS: atom_id res chain seq x y z
N MET A 1 -66.42 -14.30 0.88
CA MET A 1 -65.36 -13.52 0.18
C MET A 1 -64.09 -13.59 1.00
N HIS A 2 -63.00 -13.97 0.34
CA HIS A 2 -61.68 -14.30 0.87
C HIS A 2 -60.95 -13.14 1.59
N ARG A 3 -60.15 -13.47 2.60
CA ARG A 3 -58.69 -13.21 2.56
C ARG A 3 -57.95 -14.02 3.62
N ALA A 4 -57.22 -15.03 3.15
CA ALA A 4 -56.17 -15.68 3.91
C ALA A 4 -54.98 -14.71 4.04
N MET A 5 -54.55 -14.44 5.27
CA MET A 5 -53.29 -13.75 5.53
C MET A 5 -52.15 -14.76 5.61
N ALA A 6 -51.12 -14.49 4.82
CA ALA A 6 -49.99 -15.35 4.55
C ALA A 6 -49.12 -15.61 5.80
N LYS A 7 -48.88 -16.89 6.09
CA LYS A 7 -47.76 -17.36 6.91
C LYS A 7 -46.50 -17.35 6.03
N ALA A 8 -45.70 -16.29 6.11
CA ALA A 8 -44.45 -16.16 5.35
C ALA A 8 -43.18 -15.76 6.14
N PRO A 9 -43.05 -15.87 7.49
CA PRO A 9 -41.77 -15.60 8.14
C PRO A 9 -40.86 -16.84 8.29
N THR A 10 -41.40 -18.06 8.24
CA THR A 10 -40.66 -19.28 8.63
C THR A 10 -39.70 -19.79 7.55
N LEU A 11 -40.02 -19.57 6.27
CA LEU A 11 -39.16 -20.00 5.16
C LEU A 11 -37.89 -19.16 5.05
N PHE A 12 -37.98 -17.86 5.37
CA PHE A 12 -36.83 -16.95 5.33
C PHE A 12 -35.79 -17.32 6.41
N LEU A 13 -36.25 -17.72 7.60
CA LEU A 13 -35.38 -18.16 8.69
C LEU A 13 -34.65 -19.47 8.38
N LEU A 14 -35.30 -20.41 7.69
CA LEU A 14 -34.66 -21.66 7.23
C LEU A 14 -33.58 -21.41 6.17
N LEU A 15 -33.81 -20.46 5.24
CA LEU A 15 -32.83 -20.09 4.21
C LEU A 15 -31.55 -19.44 4.79
N VAL A 16 -31.71 -18.64 5.85
CA VAL A 16 -30.57 -18.03 6.57
C VAL A 16 -29.77 -19.09 7.34
N CYS A 17 -30.41 -20.09 7.96
CA CYS A 17 -29.69 -21.15 8.68
C CYS A 17 -28.86 -22.07 7.75
N PHE A 18 -29.35 -22.37 6.55
CA PHE A 18 -28.62 -23.21 5.60
C PHE A 18 -27.35 -22.54 5.03
N SER A 19 -27.28 -21.21 4.99
CA SER A 19 -26.09 -20.50 4.49
C SER A 19 -24.94 -20.44 5.50
N PHE A 20 -25.21 -20.58 6.80
CA PHE A 20 -24.16 -20.62 7.84
C PHE A 20 -23.65 -22.04 8.15
N GLY A 21 -24.43 -23.09 7.87
CA GLY A 21 -24.07 -24.48 8.20
C GLY A 21 -23.04 -25.14 7.26
N VAL A 22 -22.78 -24.58 6.07
CA VAL A 22 -21.91 -25.20 5.05
C VAL A 22 -20.43 -24.80 5.21
N PHE A 23 -20.08 -23.90 6.14
CA PHE A 23 -18.70 -23.41 6.32
C PHE A 23 -17.98 -23.92 7.58
N SER A 24 -18.42 -25.00 8.22
CA SER A 24 -17.78 -25.50 9.46
C SER A 24 -17.35 -26.96 9.43
N LEU A 25 -17.19 -27.56 8.25
CA LEU A 25 -16.49 -28.83 8.13
C LEU A 25 -15.35 -28.66 7.16
N GLU A 26 -14.13 -28.64 7.71
CA GLU A 26 -12.89 -29.29 7.22
C GLU A 26 -11.67 -28.42 7.55
N LEU A 27 -11.11 -28.60 8.75
CA LEU A 27 -9.68 -28.39 8.98
C LEU A 27 -9.19 -29.32 10.10
N ASP A 28 -9.37 -30.62 9.89
CA ASP A 28 -8.47 -31.62 10.44
C ASP A 28 -7.49 -31.94 9.31
N THR A 29 -6.19 -31.73 9.53
CA THR A 29 -5.04 -32.47 8.93
C THR A 29 -3.73 -31.73 9.26
N THR A 30 -3.09 -32.18 10.34
CA THR A 30 -1.67 -32.60 10.37
C THR A 30 -0.56 -31.53 10.33
N LEU A 31 -0.03 -31.25 11.52
CA LEU A 31 1.32 -30.73 11.77
C LEU A 31 2.40 -31.70 11.28
N PRO A 32 3.56 -31.18 10.86
CA PRO A 32 4.84 -31.80 11.23
C PRO A 32 5.70 -30.85 12.09
N PRO A 33 6.44 -31.37 13.09
CA PRO A 33 7.40 -30.61 13.88
C PRO A 33 8.79 -30.68 13.22
N SER A 34 9.50 -29.56 13.07
CA SER A 34 10.95 -29.46 12.84
C SER A 34 11.31 -27.98 12.76
N SER A 35 12.40 -27.44 13.29
CA SER A 35 13.40 -27.83 14.27
C SER A 35 14.24 -26.56 14.45
N PHE A 36 14.65 -26.29 15.68
CA PHE A 36 15.55 -25.19 16.02
C PHE A 36 16.88 -25.30 15.25
N LEU A 37 17.40 -24.17 14.73
CA LEU A 37 18.81 -23.82 14.92
C LEU A 37 19.03 -22.32 14.69
N SER A 38 19.53 -21.67 15.74
CA SER A 38 20.15 -20.35 15.71
C SER A 38 21.49 -20.41 14.98
N THR A 39 21.81 -19.38 14.20
CA THR A 39 23.20 -18.94 14.08
C THR A 39 23.28 -17.43 13.92
N HIS A 40 23.85 -16.79 14.93
CA HIS A 40 24.35 -15.42 14.93
C HIS A 40 25.52 -15.28 13.95
N ALA A 41 25.53 -14.20 13.17
CA ALA A 41 26.77 -13.66 12.60
C ALA A 41 26.68 -12.13 12.56
N HIS A 42 27.58 -11.48 13.31
CA HIS A 42 27.83 -10.02 13.30
C HIS A 42 28.68 -9.61 12.08
N PRO A 43 28.67 -8.33 11.67
CA PRO A 43 29.32 -7.83 10.46
C PRO A 43 30.79 -7.43 10.68
N PRO A 44 31.66 -7.45 9.63
CA PRO A 44 32.99 -6.88 9.73
C PRO A 44 33.02 -5.40 9.30
N HIS A 45 33.65 -4.59 10.15
CA HIS A 45 34.03 -3.20 9.95
C HIS A 45 35.45 -3.06 9.36
N HIS A 46 35.71 -1.88 8.76
CA HIS A 46 37.00 -1.24 8.40
C HIS A 46 37.61 -1.63 7.01
N HIS A 47 38.32 -0.78 6.25
CA HIS A 47 39.22 0.35 6.56
C HIS A 47 39.27 1.43 5.45
N HIS A 48 39.64 2.66 5.84
CA HIS A 48 40.20 3.71 4.98
C HIS A 48 41.69 3.45 4.68
N HIS A 49 42.15 3.75 3.46
CA HIS A 49 43.49 4.30 3.16
C HIS A 49 43.58 4.74 1.69
N HIS A 50 44.13 5.94 1.43
CA HIS A 50 45.09 6.29 0.36
C HIS A 50 45.49 7.76 0.59
N ASN A 51 46.65 8.00 1.21
CA ASN A 51 48.01 8.17 0.64
C ASN A 51 48.30 9.53 -0.01
N HIS A 52 49.06 10.30 0.77
CA HIS A 52 50.08 11.31 0.48
C HIS A 52 50.48 11.61 -0.97
N HIS A 53 50.56 12.92 -1.27
CA HIS A 53 51.69 13.50 -2.00
C HIS A 53 52.11 14.82 -1.35
N SER A 54 53.41 14.94 -1.09
CA SER A 54 54.09 16.07 -0.47
C SER A 54 54.82 16.88 -1.54
N HIS A 55 54.67 18.20 -1.56
CA HIS A 55 55.62 19.10 -2.22
C HIS A 55 55.89 20.36 -1.38
N VAL A 56 57.14 20.43 -0.90
CA VAL A 56 58.12 21.54 -0.88
C VAL A 56 57.68 22.94 -0.42
N ARG A 57 58.45 23.48 0.54
CA ARG A 57 58.36 24.82 1.16
C ARG A 57 59.39 25.80 0.56
N ALA A 58 58.97 27.05 0.32
CA ALA A 58 59.80 28.28 0.33
C ALA A 58 58.93 29.51 0.74
N LYS A 59 59.53 30.55 1.33
CA LYS A 59 58.95 31.77 1.98
C LYS A 59 59.60 33.05 1.36
N PRO A 60 59.30 34.33 1.75
CA PRO A 60 58.08 35.19 1.80
C PRO A 60 58.36 36.62 1.14
N PRO A 61 57.80 37.79 1.53
CA PRO A 61 56.43 38.37 1.46
C PRO A 61 56.29 39.72 0.64
N THR A 62 55.03 40.21 0.54
CA THR A 62 54.56 41.62 0.39
C THR A 62 54.51 42.28 -1.01
N HIS A 63 53.32 42.75 -1.44
CA HIS A 63 52.97 44.16 -1.79
C HIS A 63 51.60 44.29 -2.50
N THR A 64 50.69 44.97 -1.81
CA THR A 64 49.60 45.92 -2.16
C THR A 64 49.15 46.23 -3.61
N ILE A 65 47.80 46.27 -3.74
CA ILE A 65 46.89 47.28 -4.36
C ILE A 65 46.47 47.17 -5.84
N ALA A 66 45.12 47.17 -5.99
CA ALA A 66 44.24 47.60 -7.08
C ALA A 66 44.24 46.82 -8.42
N HIS A 67 43.11 46.19 -8.75
CA HIS A 67 42.03 46.80 -9.55
C HIS A 67 40.88 45.78 -9.71
N ALA A 68 39.64 46.25 -9.56
CA ALA A 68 38.42 45.45 -9.65
C ALA A 68 38.07 45.05 -11.09
N PRO A 69 37.50 43.85 -11.30
CA PRO A 69 36.56 43.63 -12.40
C PRO A 69 35.16 43.27 -11.90
N ALA A 70 34.18 43.72 -12.68
CA ALA A 70 32.73 43.73 -12.52
C ALA A 70 32.09 42.50 -11.84
N LYS A 71 31.07 42.76 -11.00
CA LYS A 71 30.11 41.77 -10.51
C LYS A 71 29.46 41.04 -11.70
N PRO A 72 29.41 39.70 -11.72
CA PRO A 72 28.54 38.96 -12.62
C PRO A 72 27.06 39.19 -12.24
N PRO A 73 26.12 39.02 -13.19
CA PRO A 73 24.69 39.17 -12.94
C PRO A 73 24.22 38.23 -11.82
N ALA A 74 23.40 38.76 -10.91
CA ALA A 74 22.73 37.96 -9.89
C ALA A 74 21.74 37.01 -10.57
N HIS A 75 22.18 35.78 -10.87
CA HIS A 75 21.25 34.69 -11.12
C HIS A 75 20.55 34.39 -9.79
N HIS A 76 19.28 34.74 -9.70
CA HIS A 76 18.38 34.24 -8.68
C HIS A 76 18.33 32.71 -8.81
N ILE A 77 19.22 32.02 -8.11
CA ILE A 77 19.05 30.61 -7.80
C ILE A 77 17.80 30.58 -6.92
N HIS A 78 16.69 30.19 -7.53
CA HIS A 78 15.51 29.74 -6.80
C HIS A 78 15.97 28.49 -6.05
N ASN A 79 16.40 28.67 -4.79
CA ASN A 79 16.59 27.55 -3.90
C ASN A 79 15.25 26.80 -3.88
N PRO A 80 15.19 25.50 -4.25
CA PRO A 80 14.03 24.71 -3.92
C PRO A 80 13.89 24.76 -2.41
N SER A 81 12.76 25.29 -1.92
CA SER A 81 12.42 25.23 -0.51
C SER A 81 12.64 23.80 0.01
N PRO A 82 13.24 23.63 1.20
CA PRO A 82 13.37 22.31 1.78
C PRO A 82 12.00 21.64 1.87
N PRO A 83 11.90 20.32 1.60
CA PRO A 83 10.64 19.60 1.75
C PRO A 83 10.12 19.82 3.17
N SER A 84 8.88 20.28 3.27
CA SER A 84 8.18 20.49 4.54
C SER A 84 8.36 19.25 5.43
N PRO A 85 8.79 19.39 6.68
CA PRO A 85 8.85 18.26 7.61
C PRO A 85 7.42 17.77 7.86
N TYR A 86 7.09 16.63 7.27
CA TYR A 86 5.84 15.93 7.55
C TYR A 86 5.71 15.70 9.07
N PRO A 87 4.53 15.96 9.67
CA PRO A 87 4.37 15.84 11.10
C PRO A 87 4.57 14.38 11.53
N SER A 88 5.58 14.17 12.35
CA SER A 88 5.84 12.95 13.10
C SER A 88 4.68 12.67 14.06
N HIS A 89 4.04 11.52 13.86
CA HIS A 89 3.28 10.70 14.80
C HIS A 89 2.85 11.34 16.13
N ILE A 90 1.68 12.00 16.16
CA ILE A 90 0.68 11.86 17.23
C ILE A 90 -0.67 12.21 16.55
N TYR A 91 -1.60 11.26 16.44
CA TYR A 91 -2.96 11.53 15.95
C TYR A 91 -3.95 11.61 17.12
N PRO A 92 -4.15 12.77 17.77
CA PRO A 92 -5.35 12.96 18.57
C PRO A 92 -6.41 13.57 17.67
N MET A 93 -6.96 12.78 16.75
CA MET A 93 -8.16 13.18 16.00
C MET A 93 -9.26 12.15 16.25
N VAL A 94 -10.06 12.42 17.28
CA VAL A 94 -11.32 11.72 17.53
C VAL A 94 -12.16 11.74 16.25
N ASN A 95 -12.71 10.58 15.88
CA ASN A 95 -13.54 10.38 14.68
C ASN A 95 -12.84 10.50 13.32
N THR A 96 -11.55 10.16 13.22
CA THR A 96 -10.88 9.97 11.92
C THR A 96 -10.81 8.50 11.52
N TYR A 97 -10.89 8.24 10.21
CA TYR A 97 -10.78 6.90 9.63
C TYR A 97 -9.85 6.87 8.42
N ALA A 98 -9.37 5.69 8.04
CA ALA A 98 -8.55 5.50 6.86
C ALA A 98 -9.42 5.39 5.60
N THR A 99 -8.99 6.02 4.51
CA THR A 99 -9.52 5.81 3.17
C THR A 99 -8.41 5.31 2.26
N PHE A 100 -8.75 4.49 1.29
CA PHE A 100 -7.77 3.87 0.39
C PHE A 100 -8.11 4.16 -1.05
N GLU A 101 -7.13 4.62 -1.81
CA GLU A 101 -7.25 4.86 -3.24
C GLU A 101 -6.19 4.07 -4.00
N GLY A 102 -6.59 3.47 -5.12
CA GLY A 102 -5.65 2.77 -5.97
C GLY A 102 -6.24 2.47 -7.34
N ILE A 103 -5.43 1.85 -8.19
CA ILE A 103 -5.82 1.45 -9.53
C ILE A 103 -5.52 -0.03 -9.76
N VAL A 104 -6.40 -0.69 -10.50
CA VAL A 104 -6.25 -2.06 -10.97
C VAL A 104 -6.08 -2.05 -12.48
N TYR A 105 -5.03 -2.70 -12.97
CA TYR A 105 -4.75 -2.87 -14.39
C TYR A 105 -5.12 -4.27 -14.86
N LYS A 106 -5.49 -4.39 -16.14
CA LYS A 106 -5.50 -5.65 -16.88
C LYS A 106 -4.20 -5.77 -17.66
N LYS A 107 -3.42 -6.81 -17.37
CA LYS A 107 -2.15 -7.08 -18.08
C LYS A 107 -2.43 -7.59 -19.49
N SER A 108 -1.45 -7.41 -20.39
CA SER A 108 -1.44 -8.11 -21.67
C SER A 108 -1.01 -9.57 -21.48
N CYS A 109 -1.38 -10.45 -22.42
CA CYS A 109 -0.99 -11.86 -22.34
C CYS A 109 0.53 -12.08 -22.39
N LYS A 110 1.25 -11.19 -23.06
CA LYS A 110 2.71 -11.20 -23.12
C LYS A 110 3.38 -11.07 -21.75
N HIS A 111 2.72 -10.42 -20.79
CA HIS A 111 3.26 -10.16 -19.45
C HIS A 111 2.47 -10.86 -18.33
N ALA A 112 1.58 -11.80 -18.67
CA ALA A 112 0.92 -12.66 -17.69
C ALA A 112 1.98 -13.45 -16.89
N GLY A 113 1.80 -13.57 -15.57
CA GLY A 113 2.71 -14.27 -14.67
C GLY A 113 3.99 -13.50 -14.27
N THR A 114 4.26 -12.34 -14.85
CA THR A 114 5.50 -11.56 -14.57
C THR A 114 5.23 -10.26 -13.82
N ASP A 115 6.18 -9.68 -13.10
CA ASP A 115 5.97 -8.38 -12.44
C ASP A 115 6.14 -7.19 -13.41
N ASN A 116 5.36 -7.18 -14.50
CA ASN A 116 5.41 -6.17 -15.54
C ASN A 116 4.00 -5.67 -15.95
N LEU A 117 3.82 -4.35 -16.02
CA LEU A 117 2.60 -3.68 -16.50
C LEU A 117 2.75 -3.05 -17.90
N SER A 118 3.80 -3.40 -18.64
CA SER A 118 3.96 -2.99 -20.03
C SER A 118 2.75 -3.48 -20.84
N GLU A 119 2.18 -2.60 -21.65
CA GLU A 119 0.96 -2.86 -22.44
C GLU A 119 -0.29 -3.19 -21.60
N ALA A 120 -0.25 -2.99 -20.28
CA ALA A 120 -1.42 -3.13 -19.43
C ALA A 120 -2.36 -1.93 -19.60
N THR A 121 -3.66 -2.17 -19.52
CA THR A 121 -4.68 -1.14 -19.59
C THR A 121 -5.41 -1.01 -18.25
N PRO A 122 -5.90 0.18 -17.87
CA PRO A 122 -6.76 0.29 -16.70
C PRO A 122 -7.95 -0.67 -16.80
N LEU A 123 -8.28 -1.35 -15.71
CA LEU A 123 -9.31 -2.38 -15.71
C LEU A 123 -10.69 -1.75 -15.95
N SER A 124 -11.29 -2.00 -17.11
CA SER A 124 -12.61 -1.47 -17.46
C SER A 124 -13.80 -2.21 -16.83
N ALA A 125 -13.55 -3.11 -15.88
CA ALA A 125 -14.53 -4.00 -15.28
C ALA A 125 -14.42 -4.03 -13.75
N LEU A 126 -15.45 -4.56 -13.09
CA LEU A 126 -15.55 -4.58 -11.62
C LEU A 126 -14.68 -5.68 -11.00
N ALA A 127 -13.57 -5.28 -10.39
CA ALA A 127 -12.82 -6.08 -9.41
C ALA A 127 -13.29 -5.73 -7.99
N ILE A 128 -13.02 -6.62 -7.04
CA ILE A 128 -13.27 -6.39 -5.61
C ILE A 128 -11.93 -6.26 -4.89
N MET A 129 -11.70 -5.09 -4.31
CA MET A 129 -10.61 -4.82 -3.38
C MET A 129 -11.06 -5.10 -1.96
N LEU A 130 -10.15 -5.56 -1.11
CA LEU A 130 -10.43 -5.89 0.28
C LEU A 130 -9.31 -5.37 1.18
N VAL A 131 -9.66 -4.65 2.23
CA VAL A 131 -8.74 -4.35 3.33
C VAL A 131 -9.06 -5.24 4.51
N ARG A 132 -8.04 -5.87 5.09
CA ARG A 132 -8.14 -6.66 6.31
C ARG A 132 -7.16 -6.16 7.35
N CYS A 133 -7.65 -5.87 8.54
CA CYS A 133 -6.84 -5.46 9.69
C CYS A 133 -6.90 -6.52 10.80
N SER A 134 -5.72 -6.90 11.28
CA SER A 134 -5.53 -7.80 12.43
C SER A 134 -5.48 -6.99 13.72
N THR A 135 -6.65 -6.63 14.26
CA THR A 135 -6.76 -6.05 15.60
C THR A 135 -7.30 -7.11 16.56
N SER A 136 -6.76 -7.16 17.78
CA SER A 136 -6.64 -8.33 18.68
C SER A 136 -7.90 -9.09 19.12
N LEU A 137 -9.10 -8.79 18.63
CA LEU A 137 -10.34 -9.48 19.05
C LEU A 137 -11.28 -9.88 17.91
N ARG A 138 -11.40 -9.08 16.85
CA ARG A 138 -12.18 -9.39 15.65
C ARG A 138 -11.52 -8.68 14.47
N GLY A 139 -11.00 -9.42 13.51
CA GLY A 139 -10.38 -8.81 12.34
C GLY A 139 -11.38 -7.91 11.59
N ILE A 140 -10.98 -6.69 11.27
CA ILE A 140 -11.81 -5.77 10.48
C ILE A 140 -11.62 -6.14 9.01
N VAL A 141 -12.70 -6.34 8.27
CA VAL A 141 -12.68 -6.63 6.83
C VAL A 141 -13.64 -5.69 6.13
N GLN A 142 -13.17 -5.03 5.08
CA GLN A 142 -14.00 -4.18 4.23
C GLN A 142 -13.64 -4.31 2.78
N THR A 143 -14.58 -4.00 1.89
CA THR A 143 -14.41 -4.17 0.45
C THR A 143 -14.86 -2.95 -0.33
N ALA A 144 -14.18 -2.69 -1.44
CA ALA A 144 -14.59 -1.73 -2.45
C ALA A 144 -14.62 -2.38 -3.84
N LYS A 145 -15.42 -1.83 -4.74
CA LYS A 145 -15.41 -2.22 -6.16
C LYS A 145 -14.60 -1.20 -6.95
N THR A 146 -13.89 -1.65 -7.98
CA THR A 146 -13.30 -0.72 -8.96
C THR A 146 -14.40 -0.04 -9.79
N ALA A 147 -14.16 1.20 -10.18
CA ALA A 147 -14.90 1.89 -11.21
C ALA A 147 -14.48 1.41 -12.61
N SER A 148 -15.17 1.90 -13.64
CA SER A 148 -14.94 1.54 -15.06
C SER A 148 -13.60 2.02 -15.63
N ASN A 149 -12.82 2.80 -14.88
CA ASN A 149 -11.46 3.22 -15.22
C ASN A 149 -10.39 2.46 -14.41
N GLY A 150 -10.77 1.39 -13.70
CA GLY A 150 -9.88 0.59 -12.87
C GLY A 150 -9.53 1.21 -11.52
N VAL A 151 -9.93 2.47 -11.27
CA VAL A 151 -9.71 3.14 -9.99
C VAL A 151 -10.67 2.59 -8.95
N PHE A 152 -10.23 2.45 -7.71
CA PHE A 152 -11.12 2.19 -6.59
C PHE A 152 -10.85 3.19 -5.48
N TYR A 153 -11.91 3.43 -4.70
CA TYR A 153 -11.86 4.23 -3.50
C TYR A 153 -12.64 3.49 -2.41
N LEU A 154 -11.97 3.22 -1.27
CA LEU A 154 -12.55 2.50 -0.13
C LEU A 154 -12.61 3.44 1.07
N GLU A 155 -13.82 3.89 1.39
CA GLU A 155 -14.08 4.64 2.62
C GLU A 155 -14.31 3.69 3.78
N SER A 156 -13.41 3.67 4.77
CA SER A 156 -13.52 2.63 5.78
C SER A 156 -14.56 2.89 6.86
N GLY A 157 -14.76 4.15 7.24
CA GLY A 157 -15.64 4.57 8.35
C GLY A 157 -15.32 4.00 9.74
N SER A 158 -14.41 3.02 9.86
CA SER A 158 -14.13 2.27 11.10
C SER A 158 -12.69 1.80 11.24
N ILE A 159 -11.88 1.83 10.17
CA ILE A 159 -10.44 1.54 10.29
C ILE A 159 -9.75 2.81 10.77
N LYS A 160 -9.16 2.76 11.95
CA LYS A 160 -8.33 3.86 12.46
C LYS A 160 -7.03 3.95 11.65
N PRO A 161 -6.57 5.16 11.28
CA PRO A 161 -5.29 5.35 10.58
C PRO A 161 -4.10 4.71 11.32
N GLU A 162 -4.12 4.74 12.66
CA GLU A 162 -3.12 4.10 13.52
C GLU A 162 -2.95 2.61 13.23
N TYR A 163 -4.03 1.86 12.97
CA TYR A 163 -3.93 0.44 12.64
C TYR A 163 -3.23 0.21 11.30
N VAL A 164 -3.40 1.14 10.36
CA VAL A 164 -2.74 1.10 9.06
C VAL A 164 -1.25 1.36 9.25
N GLU A 165 -0.89 2.42 9.98
CA GLU A 165 0.52 2.80 10.20
C GLU A 165 1.32 1.80 11.01
N LEU A 166 0.68 1.11 11.96
CA LEU A 166 1.30 0.01 12.71
C LEU A 166 1.44 -1.28 11.89
N GLY A 167 1.06 -1.27 10.61
CA GLY A 167 1.19 -2.42 9.71
C GLY A 167 0.21 -3.55 10.00
N HIS A 168 -0.85 -3.30 10.78
CA HIS A 168 -1.87 -4.31 11.09
C HIS A 168 -2.84 -4.55 9.92
N CYS A 169 -2.89 -3.64 8.96
CA CYS A 169 -3.79 -3.70 7.81
C CYS A 169 -3.06 -4.07 6.52
N LYS A 170 -3.69 -4.95 5.73
CA LYS A 170 -3.27 -5.30 4.38
C LYS A 170 -4.39 -5.08 3.37
N MET A 171 -4.05 -4.60 2.18
CA MET A 171 -4.96 -4.48 1.04
C MET A 171 -4.75 -5.65 0.07
N PHE A 172 -5.85 -6.20 -0.44
CA PHE A 172 -5.88 -7.35 -1.34
C PHE A 172 -6.75 -7.05 -2.56
N LEU A 173 -6.31 -7.56 -3.71
CA LEU A 173 -7.18 -7.83 -4.85
C LEU A 173 -7.91 -9.15 -4.59
N ASN A 174 -9.09 -9.04 -3.97
CA ASN A 174 -9.85 -10.19 -3.49
C ASN A 174 -10.59 -10.93 -4.60
N ARG A 175 -11.05 -10.23 -5.63
CA ARG A 175 -11.76 -10.84 -6.77
C ARG A 175 -11.50 -10.10 -8.06
N ALA A 176 -11.25 -10.86 -9.13
CA ALA A 176 -11.19 -10.35 -10.49
C ALA A 176 -12.55 -10.47 -11.21
N PRO A 177 -12.81 -9.66 -12.25
CA PRO A 177 -13.95 -9.85 -13.14
C PRO A 177 -13.94 -11.23 -13.82
N ASN A 178 -15.10 -11.64 -14.34
CA ASN A 178 -15.26 -12.90 -15.07
C ASN A 178 -14.25 -13.00 -16.24
N GLY A 179 -13.64 -14.19 -16.39
CA GLY A 179 -12.65 -14.45 -17.44
C GLY A 179 -11.25 -13.87 -17.18
N LEU A 180 -11.04 -13.23 -16.02
CA LEU A 180 -9.75 -12.74 -15.55
C LEU A 180 -9.39 -13.39 -14.22
N ARG A 181 -8.11 -13.34 -13.87
CA ARG A 181 -7.57 -13.91 -12.62
C ARG A 181 -6.87 -12.83 -11.81
N PRO A 182 -7.05 -12.78 -10.47
CA PRO A 182 -6.20 -11.94 -9.63
C PRO A 182 -4.74 -12.33 -9.80
N SER A 183 -3.84 -11.35 -9.92
CA SER A 183 -2.39 -11.59 -9.90
C SER A 183 -1.78 -11.08 -8.60
N ASN A 184 -0.59 -11.59 -8.27
CA ASN A 184 0.17 -11.09 -7.12
C ASN A 184 1.00 -9.84 -7.43
N TYR A 185 0.77 -9.16 -8.56
CA TYR A 185 1.48 -7.92 -8.87
C TYR A 185 1.32 -6.92 -7.72
N ASN A 186 2.44 -6.39 -7.21
CA ASN A 186 2.52 -5.55 -6.00
C ASN A 186 1.80 -6.14 -4.77
N GLY A 187 1.84 -7.46 -4.61
CA GLY A 187 1.21 -8.14 -3.48
C GLY A 187 -0.31 -8.24 -3.58
N GLY A 188 -0.89 -8.15 -4.78
CA GLY A 188 -2.34 -8.17 -4.96
C GLY A 188 -3.06 -9.34 -4.28
N THR A 189 -2.58 -10.58 -4.42
CA THR A 189 -3.22 -11.75 -3.80
C THR A 189 -2.67 -12.07 -2.41
N GLN A 190 -1.39 -11.75 -2.15
CA GLN A 190 -0.75 -11.99 -0.84
C GLN A 190 -1.05 -10.90 0.19
N GLY A 191 -1.55 -9.75 -0.25
CA GLY A 191 -1.82 -8.58 0.56
C GLY A 191 -0.62 -7.66 0.68
N VAL A 192 -0.81 -6.39 0.31
CA VAL A 192 0.19 -5.35 0.51
C VAL A 192 0.00 -4.70 1.89
N THR A 193 1.08 -4.62 2.67
CA THR A 193 1.10 -3.87 3.92
C THR A 193 1.08 -2.38 3.59
N LEU A 194 0.21 -1.65 4.27
CA LEU A 194 -0.06 -0.25 3.99
C LEU A 194 0.81 0.62 4.89
N PHE A 195 1.51 1.58 4.32
CA PHE A 195 2.39 2.47 5.08
C PHE A 195 2.20 3.91 4.66
N ARG A 196 2.17 4.80 5.67
CA ARG A 196 2.14 6.27 5.58
C ARG A 196 0.97 6.86 4.76
N PRO A 197 0.15 7.75 5.35
CA PRO A 197 -0.83 8.47 4.58
C PRO A 197 -0.13 9.40 3.58
N VAL A 198 -0.71 9.53 2.39
CA VAL A 198 -0.19 10.45 1.35
C VAL A 198 -0.58 11.89 1.66
N SER A 199 -1.75 12.08 2.27
CA SER A 199 -2.19 13.39 2.71
C SER A 199 -3.14 13.28 3.90
N HIS A 200 -3.01 14.27 4.78
CA HIS A 200 -4.10 14.68 5.65
C HIS A 200 -4.74 15.89 4.98
N ILE A 201 -5.95 15.73 4.46
CA ILE A 201 -6.71 16.87 3.95
C ILE A 201 -7.15 17.66 5.19
N GLN A 202 -6.63 18.87 5.38
CA GLN A 202 -7.00 19.71 6.52
C GLN A 202 -8.54 19.86 6.54
N ASN A 203 -9.17 19.54 7.67
CA ASN A 203 -10.62 19.44 7.90
C ASN A 203 -11.34 18.17 7.41
N ALA A 204 -10.64 17.21 6.80
CA ALA A 204 -11.23 15.91 6.50
C ALA A 204 -11.27 15.03 7.74
N LYS A 205 -12.37 14.28 7.90
CA LYS A 205 -12.48 13.23 8.93
C LYS A 205 -11.79 11.94 8.50
N PHE A 206 -10.82 12.00 7.60
CA PHE A 206 -10.13 10.83 7.09
C PHE A 206 -8.68 11.08 6.66
N PHE A 207 -7.92 9.99 6.58
CA PHE A 207 -6.56 9.93 6.04
C PHE A 207 -6.54 9.11 4.77
N LEU A 208 -5.99 9.68 3.69
CA LEU A 208 -5.90 9.02 2.41
C LEU A 208 -4.61 8.21 2.30
N PHE A 209 -4.75 6.93 1.98
CA PHE A 209 -3.65 6.01 1.70
C PHE A 209 -3.71 5.59 0.23
N ASN A 210 -2.65 5.89 -0.53
CA ASN A 210 -2.52 5.38 -1.88
C ASN A 210 -1.96 3.95 -1.84
N VAL A 211 -2.57 3.05 -2.59
CA VAL A 211 -2.28 1.62 -2.57
C VAL A 211 -2.22 1.05 -3.98
N GLY A 212 -1.34 0.08 -4.20
CA GLY A 212 -1.10 -0.50 -5.53
C GLY A 212 -0.07 0.31 -6.34
N PRO A 213 -0.09 0.22 -7.69
CA PRO A 213 -1.12 -0.37 -8.54
C PRO A 213 -1.23 -1.89 -8.40
N PHE A 214 -2.43 -2.44 -8.61
CA PHE A 214 -2.69 -3.88 -8.65
C PHE A 214 -2.95 -4.36 -10.07
N ALA A 215 -2.96 -5.68 -10.28
CA ALA A 215 -3.22 -6.22 -11.59
C ALA A 215 -4.04 -7.51 -11.60
N VAL A 216 -4.86 -7.65 -12.63
CA VAL A 216 -5.51 -8.90 -13.05
C VAL A 216 -4.87 -9.40 -14.33
N GLU A 217 -4.93 -10.72 -14.52
CA GLU A 217 -4.39 -11.39 -15.68
C GLU A 217 -5.49 -11.97 -16.57
N PRO A 218 -5.37 -11.84 -17.90
CA PRO A 218 -6.25 -12.51 -18.84
C PRO A 218 -5.99 -14.03 -18.86
N ASN A 219 -6.98 -14.79 -19.31
CA ASN A 219 -6.74 -16.15 -19.78
C ASN A 219 -6.03 -16.07 -21.15
N CYS A 220 -4.81 -16.57 -21.20
CA CYS A 220 -4.00 -16.56 -22.41
C CYS A 220 -4.05 -17.93 -23.10
N PRO A 221 -4.06 -17.95 -24.45
CA PRO A 221 -3.98 -19.18 -25.22
C PRO A 221 -2.61 -19.85 -25.08
#